data_AF-Q6W4X4-F1
#
_entry.id   AF-Q6W4X4-F1
#
_cell.length_a   1.000
_cell.length_b   1.000
_cell.length_c   1.000
_cell.angle_alpha   90.00
_cell.angle_beta   90.00
_cell.angle_gamma   90.00
#
_symmetry.space_group_name_H-M   'P 1'
#
loop_
_entity.id
_entity.type
_entity.pdbx_description
1 polymer ?
#
loop_
_entity_poly.entity_id
_entity_poly.type
_entity_poly.pdbx_seq_one_letter_code
_entity_poly.pdbx_strand_id
1 'polypeptide(L)'
;MVIRKLTGEEAGRLIIKNTIVTYEQTLEGKNLKPIFSQEELDEMVESVDLTETRNRDMYNRYVYLNDWTRKYRSISNTIYADAMSGLKTLLVYVNSMLLVQEALLAYSRIPLVEEKKEFEKNTKRLVLEKTDEQASFTLIELFPQVIRFSKSDKINKLLEKYKQEKPKSRYVKENYGKVTGNEDNEGLEELTKYNIVNDIFIFQMYPDLFFSGQKNQELIEYEVEAFKEDFSELIELVLEEVENTLKLEKLDFDRDINKEILSCDEALKNNYWDTERLLESLAYGYNERYLSNGVAFSKYPRTVISDFAEKKFKQLDEEFGFLSIMKNNGENIKFKNIKESIKNVKKYYQELIAYDRTIEVIADALEIPDYKVFKLGAEDIYNAYKAIKDSISSIEETVKLTYYANPSQVKTRLEALETAFKDFDLEGYKVPEKEQKELEMELKADLKTFKDYGSVAGEGLKLFQRLMPVKEGVEDD
;
A
#
# COMPACT_ATOMS: atom_id res chain seq x y z
N MET A 1 67.52 18.25 29.57
CA MET A 1 66.29 17.51 29.25
C MET A 1 66.06 17.73 27.77
N VAL A 2 66.21 16.70 26.94
CA VAL A 2 65.99 16.85 25.48
C VAL A 2 64.48 16.94 25.29
N ILE A 3 63.98 18.12 24.92
CA ILE A 3 62.58 18.31 24.54
C ILE A 3 62.40 17.50 23.26
N ARG A 4 61.66 16.38 23.33
CA ARG A 4 61.28 15.61 22.16
C ARG A 4 60.40 16.50 21.30
N LYS A 5 60.88 16.88 20.13
CA LYS A 5 60.08 17.58 19.13
C LYS A 5 58.99 16.65 18.60
N LEU A 6 57.80 17.18 18.38
CA LEU A 6 56.69 16.44 17.78
C LEU A 6 56.92 16.27 16.28
N THR A 7 56.51 15.14 15.72
CA THR A 7 56.36 15.03 14.26
C THR A 7 55.13 15.81 13.79
N GLY A 8 55.08 16.14 12.49
CA GLY A 8 53.91 16.81 11.94
C GLY A 8 52.62 16.00 12.05
N GLU A 9 52.73 14.67 11.98
CA GLU A 9 51.61 13.75 12.18
C GLU A 9 51.12 13.74 13.63
N GLU A 10 52.03 13.66 14.60
CA GLU A 10 51.68 13.67 16.03
C GLU A 10 50.92 14.95 16.40
N ALA A 11 51.41 16.13 15.99
CA ALA A 11 50.74 17.40 16.21
C ALA A 11 49.39 17.48 15.47
N GLY A 12 49.34 17.03 14.21
CA GLY A 12 48.12 17.02 13.41
C GLY A 12 47.00 16.16 14.00
N ARG A 13 47.33 14.96 14.49
CA ARG A 13 46.37 14.06 15.16
C ARG A 13 45.82 14.67 16.47
N LEU A 14 46.65 15.40 17.22
CA LEU A 14 46.19 16.10 18.44
C LEU A 14 45.17 17.20 18.12
N ILE A 15 45.34 17.94 17.01
CA ILE A 15 44.36 18.95 16.55
C ILE A 15 43.01 18.28 16.22
N ILE A 16 43.04 17.16 15.50
CA ILE A 16 41.82 16.41 15.17
C ILE A 16 41.15 15.90 16.45
N LYS A 17 41.91 15.33 17.39
CA LYS A 17 41.39 14.84 18.66
C LYS A 17 40.77 15.96 19.51
N ASN A 18 41.39 17.14 19.54
CA ASN A 18 40.83 18.30 20.23
C ASN A 18 39.48 18.73 19.62
N THR A 19 39.36 18.65 18.30
CA THR A 19 38.14 18.99 17.56
C THR A 19 37.04 17.97 17.79
N ILE A 20 37.37 16.67 17.84
CA ILE A 20 36.43 15.58 18.20
C ILE A 20 35.83 15.84 19.58
N VAL A 21 36.66 16.00 20.62
CA VAL A 21 36.17 16.19 22.00
C VAL A 21 35.34 17.46 22.16
N THR A 22 35.76 18.56 21.53
CA THR A 22 34.99 19.81 21.55
C THR A 22 33.62 19.61 20.90
N TYR A 23 33.55 18.79 19.84
CA TYR A 23 32.29 18.50 19.19
C TYR A 23 31.39 17.56 20.00
N GLU A 24 31.92 16.49 20.58
CA GLU A 24 31.16 15.61 21.48
C GLU A 24 30.50 16.39 22.61
N GLN A 25 31.26 17.29 23.26
CA GLN A 25 30.72 18.18 24.28
C GLN A 25 29.62 19.10 23.75
N THR A 26 29.72 19.54 22.49
CA THR A 26 28.67 20.34 21.84
C THR A 26 27.38 19.53 21.68
N LEU A 27 27.48 18.26 21.27
CA LEU A 27 26.32 17.36 21.12
C LEU A 27 25.65 17.06 22.46
N GLU A 28 26.43 16.98 23.54
CA GLU A 28 25.92 16.78 24.91
C GLU A 28 25.40 18.06 25.58
N GLY A 29 25.47 19.22 24.91
CA GLY A 29 25.08 20.51 25.46
C GLY A 29 25.94 20.99 26.64
N LYS A 30 27.18 20.50 26.74
CA LYS A 30 28.13 20.85 27.81
C LYS A 30 28.90 22.14 27.47
N ASN A 31 29.47 22.77 28.50
CA ASN A 31 30.42 23.87 28.31
C ASN A 31 31.66 23.37 27.58
N LEU A 32 32.04 24.07 26.50
CA LEU A 32 33.18 23.72 25.66
C LEU A 32 34.48 23.86 26.45
N LYS A 33 35.08 22.72 26.79
CA LYS A 33 36.40 22.63 27.40
C LYS A 33 37.27 21.74 26.51
N PRO A 34 38.05 22.33 25.58
CA PRO A 34 38.93 21.56 24.72
C PRO A 34 39.99 20.82 25.58
N ILE A 35 40.57 19.75 25.02
CA ILE A 35 41.69 19.03 25.65
C ILE A 35 42.88 19.98 25.82
N PHE A 36 43.12 20.81 24.79
CA PHE A 36 44.18 21.81 24.76
C PHE A 36 43.59 23.18 24.46
N SER A 37 44.05 24.20 25.18
CA SER A 37 43.79 25.60 24.85
C SER A 37 44.41 25.98 23.50
N GLN A 38 44.01 27.12 22.92
CA GLN A 38 44.65 27.60 21.70
C GLN A 38 46.14 27.89 21.91
N GLU A 39 46.50 28.44 23.08
CA GLU A 39 47.90 28.72 23.46
C GLU A 39 48.71 27.41 23.56
N GLU A 40 48.16 26.36 24.17
CA GLU A 40 48.81 25.05 24.25
C GLU A 40 48.97 24.40 22.87
N LEU A 41 48.00 24.58 21.96
CA LEU A 41 48.15 24.12 20.58
C LEU A 41 49.23 24.89 19.83
N ASP A 42 49.29 26.21 19.98
CA ASP A 42 50.29 27.05 19.32
C ASP A 42 51.71 26.70 19.81
N GLU A 43 51.90 26.48 21.12
CA GLU A 43 53.16 25.99 21.70
C GLU A 43 53.54 24.58 21.18
N MET A 44 52.55 23.69 21.00
CA MET A 44 52.79 22.38 20.40
C MET A 44 53.25 22.48 18.94
N VAL A 45 52.71 23.43 18.18
CA VAL A 45 53.12 23.68 16.78
C VAL A 45 54.53 24.23 16.70
N GLU A 46 54.92 25.13 17.61
CA GLU A 46 56.29 25.63 17.73
C GLU A 46 57.31 24.52 18.08
N SER A 47 56.84 23.46 18.75
CA SER A 47 57.64 22.28 19.09
C SER A 47 57.76 21.23 17.97
N VAL A 48 57.07 21.41 16.83
CA VAL A 48 57.16 20.51 15.67
C VAL A 48 58.52 20.67 15.00
N ASP A 49 59.15 19.54 14.60
CA ASP A 49 60.39 19.61 13.85
C ASP A 49 60.16 20.01 12.37
N LEU A 50 60.05 21.32 12.14
CA LEU A 50 59.86 21.92 10.82
C LEU A 50 61.15 21.97 9.98
N THR A 51 62.28 21.44 10.47
CA THR A 51 63.51 21.34 9.69
C THR A 51 63.42 20.28 8.59
N GLU A 52 62.58 19.26 8.79
CA GLU A 52 62.22 18.28 7.77
C GLU A 52 60.97 18.72 6.99
N THR A 53 61.09 18.84 5.67
CA THR A 53 59.96 19.20 4.79
C THR A 53 58.76 18.27 4.96
N ARG A 54 59.01 16.97 5.21
CA ARG A 54 57.96 15.98 5.42
C ARG A 54 57.08 16.30 6.64
N ASN A 55 57.67 16.70 7.76
CA ASN A 55 56.91 17.04 8.98
C ASN A 55 56.05 18.29 8.78
N ARG A 56 56.59 19.31 8.11
CA ARG A 56 55.83 20.51 7.75
C ARG A 56 54.63 20.17 6.85
N ASP A 57 54.87 19.37 5.81
CA ASP A 57 53.83 18.97 4.87
C ASP A 57 52.75 18.13 5.55
N MET A 58 53.13 17.22 6.47
CA MET A 58 52.18 16.43 7.24
C MET A 58 51.31 17.25 8.16
N TYR A 59 51.94 18.14 8.93
CA TYR A 59 51.19 19.06 9.78
C TYR A 59 50.14 19.84 8.97
N ASN A 60 50.54 20.45 7.85
CA ASN A 60 49.62 21.23 7.01
C ASN A 60 48.47 20.39 6.45
N ARG A 61 48.70 19.13 6.04
CA ARG A 61 47.63 18.25 5.53
C ARG A 61 46.60 17.89 6.60
N TYR A 62 47.03 17.69 7.85
CA TYR A 62 46.09 17.50 8.97
C TYR A 62 45.31 18.78 9.30
N VAL A 63 45.94 19.95 9.22
CA VAL A 63 45.23 21.24 9.35
C VAL A 63 44.16 21.38 8.26
N TYR A 64 44.48 21.07 7.00
CA TYR A 64 43.51 21.10 5.91
C TYR A 64 42.38 20.10 6.09
N LEU A 65 42.66 18.88 6.58
CA LEU A 65 41.63 17.92 6.95
C LEU A 65 40.69 18.52 8.01
N ASN A 66 41.25 19.11 9.08
CA ASN A 66 40.46 19.71 10.15
C ASN A 66 39.56 20.85 9.65
N ASP A 67 40.09 21.74 8.82
CA ASP A 67 39.33 22.84 8.23
C ASP A 67 38.26 22.33 7.26
N TRP A 68 38.58 21.29 6.48
CA TRP A 68 37.61 20.59 5.64
C TRP A 68 36.46 20.03 6.48
N THR A 69 36.75 19.32 7.58
CA THR A 69 35.73 18.77 8.49
C THR A 69 34.82 19.85 9.03
N ARG A 70 35.39 20.94 9.55
CA ARG A 70 34.61 22.05 10.14
C ARG A 70 33.71 22.71 9.10
N LYS A 71 34.24 23.00 7.92
CA LYS A 71 33.50 23.64 6.82
C LYS A 71 32.38 22.75 6.31
N TYR A 72 32.69 21.50 5.95
CA TYR A 72 31.72 20.61 5.30
C TYR A 72 30.71 20.06 6.28
N ARG A 73 31.04 19.90 7.57
CA ARG A 73 30.03 19.65 8.59
C ARG A 73 28.98 20.75 8.64
N SER A 74 29.37 22.03 8.60
CA SER A 74 28.41 23.13 8.59
C SER A 74 27.50 23.09 7.36
N ILE A 75 28.06 22.77 6.19
CA ILE A 75 27.29 22.65 4.94
C ILE A 75 26.34 21.45 5.01
N SER A 76 26.83 20.30 5.46
CA SER A 76 26.05 19.06 5.55
C SER A 76 24.96 19.14 6.63
N ASN A 77 25.15 19.93 7.70
CA ASN A 77 24.07 20.24 8.65
C ASN A 77 22.90 20.98 7.98
N THR A 78 23.19 21.94 7.09
CA THR A 78 22.16 22.61 6.30
C THR A 78 21.45 21.63 5.37
N ILE A 79 22.20 20.76 4.69
CA ILE A 79 21.65 19.69 3.84
C ILE A 79 20.72 18.78 4.63
N TYR A 80 21.13 18.36 5.84
CA TYR A 80 20.31 17.54 6.74
C TYR A 80 19.02 18.27 7.14
N ALA A 81 19.11 19.54 7.55
CA ALA A 81 17.95 20.34 7.92
C ALA A 81 16.98 20.52 6.75
N ASP A 82 17.49 20.77 5.54
CA ASP A 82 16.69 20.90 4.32
C ASP A 82 16.02 19.57 3.93
N ALA A 83 16.73 18.44 4.04
CA ALA A 83 16.17 17.11 3.83
C ALA A 83 15.00 16.83 4.78
N MET A 84 15.20 17.09 6.08
CA MET A 84 14.14 16.95 7.09
C MET A 84 12.97 17.90 6.84
N SER A 85 13.21 19.11 6.35
CA SER A 85 12.16 20.06 5.96
C SER A 85 11.33 19.54 4.77
N GLY A 86 11.98 18.97 3.76
CA GLY A 86 11.32 18.32 2.63
C GLY A 86 10.47 17.13 3.07
N LEU A 87 10.99 16.26 3.94
CA LEU A 87 10.24 15.14 4.51
C LEU A 87 9.03 15.60 5.33
N LYS A 88 9.19 16.63 6.17
CA LYS A 88 8.06 17.23 6.93
C LYS A 88 6.97 17.75 5.99
N THR A 89 7.36 18.38 4.88
CA THR A 89 6.42 18.87 3.87
C THR A 89 5.63 17.71 3.26
N LEU A 90 6.30 16.62 2.89
CA LEU A 90 5.65 15.41 2.38
C LEU A 90 4.69 14.79 3.40
N LEU A 91 5.13 14.69 4.66
CA LEU A 91 4.31 14.15 5.75
C LEU A 91 3.02 14.95 5.97
N VAL A 92 3.06 16.28 5.88
CA VAL A 92 1.86 17.13 5.99
C VAL A 92 0.85 16.80 4.89
N TYR A 93 1.30 16.64 3.65
CA TYR A 93 0.41 16.29 2.54
C TYR A 93 -0.16 14.88 2.69
N VAL A 94 0.68 13.90 3.02
CA VAL A 94 0.27 12.50 3.23
C VAL A 94 -0.75 12.39 4.37
N ASN A 95 -0.48 13.01 5.53
CA ASN A 95 -1.42 13.00 6.65
C ASN A 95 -2.75 13.69 6.32
N SER A 96 -2.71 14.79 5.57
CA SER A 96 -3.94 15.48 5.15
C SER A 96 -4.80 14.61 4.24
N MET A 97 -4.16 13.90 3.28
CA MET A 97 -4.83 12.95 2.40
C MET A 97 -5.41 11.77 3.17
N LEU A 98 -4.64 11.20 4.11
CA LEU A 98 -5.09 10.09 4.96
C LEU A 98 -6.33 10.48 5.77
N LEU A 99 -6.28 11.61 6.49
CA LEU A 99 -7.40 12.08 7.32
C LEU A 99 -8.69 12.28 6.52
N VAL A 100 -8.59 12.89 5.32
CA VAL A 100 -9.75 13.06 4.44
C VAL A 100 -10.28 11.71 3.97
N GLN A 101 -9.39 10.78 3.59
CA GLN A 101 -9.77 9.48 3.08
C GLN A 101 -10.39 8.59 4.17
N GLU A 102 -9.88 8.61 5.39
CA GLU A 102 -10.48 7.94 6.55
C GLU A 102 -11.87 8.49 6.85
N ALA A 103 -12.05 9.81 6.78
CA ALA A 103 -13.34 10.44 7.00
C ALA A 103 -14.36 10.07 5.91
N LEU A 104 -13.91 9.96 4.65
CA LEU A 104 -14.72 9.48 3.54
C LEU A 104 -15.09 8.00 3.70
N LEU A 105 -14.17 7.16 4.15
CA LEU A 105 -14.46 5.75 4.45
C LEU A 105 -15.44 5.62 5.60
N ALA A 106 -15.28 6.42 6.67
CA ALA A 106 -16.22 6.44 7.78
C ALA A 106 -17.63 6.85 7.30
N TYR A 107 -17.71 7.86 6.43
CA TYR A 107 -18.97 8.28 5.81
C TYR A 107 -19.56 7.20 4.90
N SER A 108 -18.74 6.54 4.08
CA SER A 108 -19.20 5.50 3.16
C SER A 108 -19.74 4.28 3.89
N ARG A 109 -19.39 4.06 5.16
CA ARG A 109 -19.89 2.98 6.02
C ARG A 109 -21.17 3.31 6.76
N ILE A 110 -21.69 4.53 6.68
CA ILE A 110 -22.95 4.89 7.33
C ILE A 110 -24.11 4.19 6.58
N PRO A 111 -25.01 3.46 7.27
CA PRO A 111 -26.18 2.85 6.65
C PRO A 111 -27.04 3.91 5.97
N LEU A 112 -27.73 3.52 4.89
CA LEU A 112 -28.65 4.43 4.24
C LEU A 112 -29.82 4.74 5.20
N VAL A 113 -29.97 6.00 5.58
CA VAL A 113 -31.03 6.44 6.49
C VAL A 113 -32.21 6.97 5.70
N GLU A 114 -33.31 6.23 5.69
CA GLU A 114 -34.54 6.63 4.99
C GLU A 114 -35.82 6.31 5.78
N GLU A 115 -36.94 6.88 5.34
CA GLU A 115 -38.25 6.49 5.88
C GLU A 115 -38.65 5.13 5.31
N LYS A 116 -39.23 4.26 6.14
CA LYS A 116 -39.65 2.91 5.71
C LYS A 116 -40.52 2.93 4.46
N LYS A 117 -41.44 3.89 4.33
CA LYS A 117 -42.31 4.03 3.16
C LYS A 117 -41.54 4.36 1.88
N GLU A 118 -40.49 5.17 1.99
CA GLU A 118 -39.67 5.52 0.84
C GLU A 118 -38.77 4.34 0.43
N PHE A 119 -38.25 3.59 1.41
CA PHE A 119 -37.54 2.33 1.15
C PHE A 119 -38.40 1.31 0.42
N GLU A 120 -39.63 1.07 0.90
CA GLU A 120 -40.57 0.15 0.26
C GLU A 120 -40.91 0.59 -1.17
N LYS A 121 -41.08 1.89 -1.40
CA LYS A 121 -41.33 2.46 -2.73
C LYS A 121 -40.11 2.29 -3.66
N ASN A 122 -38.91 2.57 -3.15
CA ASN A 122 -37.66 2.42 -3.91
C ASN A 122 -37.39 0.96 -4.24
N THR A 123 -37.61 0.04 -3.29
CA THR A 123 -37.50 -1.40 -3.49
C THR A 123 -38.42 -1.86 -4.61
N LYS A 124 -39.70 -1.48 -4.59
CA LYS A 124 -40.64 -1.81 -5.67
C LYS A 124 -40.18 -1.29 -7.03
N ARG A 125 -39.63 -0.08 -7.09
CA ARG A 125 -39.07 0.47 -8.33
C ARG A 125 -37.89 -0.39 -8.83
N LEU A 126 -36.95 -0.74 -7.95
CA LEU A 126 -35.79 -1.55 -8.33
C LEU A 126 -36.18 -2.96 -8.77
N VAL A 127 -37.17 -3.57 -8.13
CA VAL A 127 -37.73 -4.86 -8.55
C VAL A 127 -38.30 -4.76 -9.97
N LEU A 128 -39.06 -3.72 -10.29
CA LEU A 128 -39.60 -3.49 -11.64
C LEU A 128 -38.48 -3.28 -12.68
N GLU A 129 -37.46 -2.47 -12.34
CA GLU A 129 -36.29 -2.28 -13.21
C GLU A 129 -35.58 -3.63 -13.50
N LYS A 130 -35.50 -4.53 -12.51
CA LYS A 130 -34.93 -5.87 -12.70
C LYS A 130 -35.81 -6.78 -13.57
N THR A 131 -37.12 -6.68 -13.44
CA THR A 131 -38.06 -7.40 -14.32
C THR A 131 -37.91 -6.95 -15.78
N ASP A 132 -37.62 -5.67 -16.04
CA ASP A 132 -37.35 -5.18 -17.40
C ASP A 132 -36.01 -5.70 -17.97
N GLU A 133 -35.00 -5.94 -17.11
CA GLU A 133 -33.69 -6.49 -17.51
C GLU A 133 -33.73 -8.00 -17.78
N GLN A 134 -34.52 -8.75 -17.01
CA GLN A 134 -34.67 -10.20 -17.15
C GLN A 134 -36.08 -10.54 -17.64
N ALA A 135 -36.22 -10.85 -18.93
CA ALA A 135 -37.53 -11.11 -19.53
C ALA A 135 -38.17 -12.45 -19.09
N SER A 136 -37.36 -13.47 -18.86
CA SER A 136 -37.81 -14.83 -18.54
C SER A 136 -36.81 -15.60 -17.69
N PHE A 137 -37.31 -16.65 -17.03
CA PHE A 137 -36.53 -17.65 -16.32
C PHE A 137 -36.46 -18.93 -17.17
N THR A 138 -35.25 -19.42 -17.37
CA THR A 138 -35.01 -20.78 -17.87
C THR A 138 -35.31 -21.83 -16.81
N LEU A 139 -35.45 -23.09 -17.23
CA LEU A 139 -35.69 -24.20 -16.30
C LEU A 139 -34.61 -24.26 -15.21
N ILE A 140 -33.32 -24.18 -15.59
CA ILE A 140 -32.21 -24.30 -14.64
C ILE A 140 -32.13 -23.12 -13.66
N GLU A 141 -32.49 -21.91 -14.09
CA GLU A 141 -32.55 -20.73 -13.21
C GLU A 141 -33.67 -20.85 -12.16
N LEU A 142 -34.75 -21.59 -12.46
CA LEU A 142 -35.83 -21.85 -11.50
C LEU A 142 -35.45 -22.88 -10.44
N PHE A 143 -34.49 -23.78 -10.69
CA PHE A 143 -34.16 -24.87 -9.76
C PHE A 143 -33.79 -24.38 -8.36
N PRO A 144 -32.79 -23.47 -8.18
CA PRO A 144 -32.45 -22.95 -6.86
C PRO A 144 -33.65 -22.29 -6.17
N GLN A 145 -34.51 -21.62 -6.94
CA GLN A 145 -35.69 -20.94 -6.42
C GLN A 145 -36.75 -21.94 -5.94
N VAL A 146 -37.07 -22.96 -6.74
CA VAL A 146 -38.03 -24.02 -6.41
C VAL A 146 -37.56 -24.78 -5.17
N ILE A 147 -36.28 -25.18 -5.12
CA ILE A 147 -35.72 -25.93 -4.00
C ILE A 147 -35.83 -25.13 -2.69
N ARG A 148 -35.64 -23.80 -2.76
CA ARG A 148 -35.64 -22.92 -1.58
C ARG A 148 -37.03 -22.52 -1.11
N PHE A 149 -37.97 -22.31 -2.02
CA PHE A 149 -39.25 -21.66 -1.72
C PHE A 149 -40.48 -22.53 -2.02
N SER A 150 -40.32 -23.72 -2.60
CA SER A 150 -41.43 -24.67 -2.74
C SER A 150 -41.97 -25.11 -1.38
N LYS A 151 -43.28 -25.30 -1.33
CA LYS A 151 -44.00 -25.88 -0.18
C LYS A 151 -44.24 -27.38 -0.37
N SER A 152 -43.58 -28.01 -1.35
CA SER A 152 -43.74 -29.44 -1.64
C SER A 152 -43.26 -30.30 -0.47
N ASP A 153 -44.17 -31.06 0.12
CA ASP A 153 -43.85 -32.03 1.17
C ASP A 153 -42.84 -33.09 0.69
N LYS A 154 -42.84 -33.42 -0.61
CA LYS A 154 -41.90 -34.39 -1.18
C LYS A 154 -40.48 -33.83 -1.18
N ILE A 155 -40.29 -32.61 -1.68
CA ILE A 155 -38.98 -31.93 -1.70
C ILE A 155 -38.48 -31.75 -0.25
N ASN A 156 -39.32 -31.27 0.65
CA ASN A 156 -38.94 -31.06 2.04
C ASN A 156 -38.51 -32.37 2.74
N LYS A 157 -39.22 -33.48 2.52
CA LYS A 157 -38.82 -34.80 3.04
C LYS A 157 -37.49 -35.27 2.46
N LEU A 158 -37.23 -35.02 1.18
CA LEU A 158 -35.96 -35.36 0.55
C LEU A 158 -34.81 -34.54 1.15
N LEU A 159 -35.01 -33.25 1.39
CA LEU A 159 -34.00 -32.40 2.05
C LEU A 159 -33.68 -32.88 3.46
N GLU A 160 -34.67 -33.33 4.24
CA GLU A 160 -34.42 -33.94 5.56
C GLU A 160 -33.59 -35.23 5.45
N LYS A 161 -33.85 -36.08 4.46
CA LYS A 161 -33.04 -37.27 4.16
C LYS A 161 -31.59 -36.89 3.80
N TYR A 162 -31.40 -35.81 3.04
CA TYR A 162 -30.09 -35.32 2.63
C TYR A 162 -29.19 -34.84 3.77
N LYS A 163 -29.71 -34.63 4.99
CA LYS A 163 -28.89 -34.34 6.18
C LYS A 163 -28.00 -35.52 6.61
N GLN A 164 -28.25 -36.71 6.06
CA GLN A 164 -27.48 -37.92 6.36
C GLN A 164 -26.80 -38.51 5.11
N GLU A 165 -27.14 -38.03 3.91
CA GLU A 165 -26.56 -38.52 2.67
C GLU A 165 -25.31 -37.72 2.29
N LYS A 166 -24.24 -38.42 1.94
CA LYS A 166 -23.02 -37.81 1.40
C LYS A 166 -23.12 -37.61 -0.12
N PRO A 167 -22.48 -36.58 -0.67
CA PRO A 167 -22.27 -36.49 -2.12
C PRO A 167 -21.41 -37.69 -2.58
N LYS A 168 -21.82 -38.26 -3.71
CA LYS A 168 -21.14 -39.34 -4.42
C LYS A 168 -20.16 -38.78 -5.44
N SER A 169 -20.52 -37.68 -6.10
CA SER A 169 -19.76 -37.17 -7.23
C SER A 169 -18.35 -36.78 -6.84
N ARG A 170 -17.40 -37.17 -7.71
CA ARG A 170 -16.01 -36.76 -7.58
C ARG A 170 -15.85 -35.24 -7.74
N TYR A 171 -16.71 -34.62 -8.55
CA TYR A 171 -16.74 -33.17 -8.77
C TYR A 171 -16.78 -32.39 -7.45
N VAL A 172 -17.68 -32.77 -6.53
CA VAL A 172 -17.89 -32.07 -5.26
C VAL A 172 -16.62 -32.10 -4.41
N LYS A 173 -15.92 -33.24 -4.37
CA LYS A 173 -14.68 -33.40 -3.61
C LYS A 173 -13.54 -32.55 -4.17
N GLU A 174 -13.46 -32.44 -5.49
CA GLU A 174 -12.42 -31.67 -6.17
C GLU A 174 -12.65 -30.16 -6.05
N ASN A 175 -13.91 -29.72 -5.95
CA ASN A 175 -14.25 -28.30 -5.92
C ASN A 175 -14.56 -27.74 -4.52
N TYR A 176 -14.72 -28.58 -3.49
CA TYR A 176 -15.10 -28.14 -2.14
C TYR A 176 -14.20 -27.04 -1.57
N GLY A 177 -12.88 -27.24 -1.52
CA GLY A 177 -11.95 -26.25 -0.97
C GLY A 177 -11.94 -24.94 -1.74
N LYS A 178 -12.09 -25.00 -3.07
CA LYS A 178 -12.19 -23.82 -3.94
C LYS A 178 -13.48 -23.03 -3.67
N VAL A 179 -14.62 -23.71 -3.53
CA VAL A 179 -15.93 -23.08 -3.33
C VAL A 179 -16.05 -22.50 -1.92
N THR A 180 -15.51 -23.18 -0.92
CA THR A 180 -15.63 -22.77 0.49
C THR A 180 -14.50 -21.83 0.95
N GLY A 181 -13.44 -21.67 0.15
CA GLY A 181 -12.22 -20.96 0.56
C GLY A 181 -11.41 -21.70 1.64
N ASN A 182 -11.70 -23.00 1.84
CA ASN A 182 -11.02 -23.85 2.81
C ASN A 182 -9.94 -24.67 2.09
N GLU A 183 -8.72 -24.14 2.03
CA GLU A 183 -7.59 -24.76 1.32
C GLU A 183 -7.22 -26.14 1.89
N ASP A 184 -7.47 -26.37 3.18
CA ASP A 184 -7.19 -27.63 3.88
C ASP A 184 -8.33 -28.66 3.76
N ASN A 185 -9.45 -28.29 3.12
CA ASN A 185 -10.66 -29.11 2.99
C ASN A 185 -11.23 -29.63 4.33
N GLU A 186 -11.03 -28.88 5.42
CA GLU A 186 -11.64 -29.24 6.71
C GLU A 186 -13.17 -29.29 6.58
N GLY A 187 -13.81 -30.32 7.13
CA GLY A 187 -15.26 -30.53 7.04
C GLY A 187 -15.74 -31.26 5.78
N LEU A 188 -14.87 -31.55 4.80
CA LEU A 188 -15.25 -32.32 3.60
C LEU A 188 -15.77 -33.72 3.95
N GLU A 189 -15.19 -34.38 4.95
CA GLU A 189 -15.63 -35.72 5.37
C GLU A 189 -17.04 -35.72 5.99
N GLU A 190 -17.44 -34.59 6.57
CA GLU A 190 -18.73 -34.38 7.23
C GLU A 190 -19.77 -33.81 6.27
N LEU A 191 -19.35 -33.40 5.06
CA LEU A 191 -20.20 -32.79 4.05
C LEU A 191 -21.36 -33.71 3.67
N THR A 192 -22.57 -33.17 3.80
CA THR A 192 -23.81 -33.82 3.35
C THR A 192 -24.40 -33.10 2.15
N LYS A 193 -25.25 -33.79 1.40
CA LYS A 193 -26.03 -33.19 0.32
C LYS A 193 -26.87 -32.02 0.80
N TYR A 194 -27.33 -32.05 2.06
CA TYR A 194 -28.08 -30.94 2.64
C TYR A 194 -27.23 -29.67 2.76
N ASN A 195 -25.96 -29.80 3.16
CA ASN A 195 -25.05 -28.66 3.25
C ASN A 195 -24.82 -28.03 1.87
N ILE A 196 -24.70 -28.86 0.82
CA ILE A 196 -24.57 -28.37 -0.56
C ILE A 196 -25.81 -27.56 -0.95
N VAL A 197 -27.01 -28.01 -0.58
CA VAL A 197 -28.25 -27.32 -0.94
C VAL A 197 -28.49 -26.04 -0.13
N ASN A 198 -28.27 -26.07 1.19
CA ASN A 198 -28.74 -25.01 2.10
C ASN A 198 -27.64 -24.10 2.65
N ASP A 199 -26.41 -24.60 2.79
CA ASP A 199 -25.32 -23.84 3.42
C ASP A 199 -24.35 -23.28 2.37
N ILE A 200 -23.92 -24.14 1.43
CA ILE A 200 -23.04 -23.78 0.31
C ILE A 200 -23.85 -23.24 -0.88
N PHE A 201 -25.09 -23.70 -1.04
CA PHE A 201 -25.94 -23.47 -2.21
C PHE A 201 -25.47 -24.15 -3.50
N ILE A 202 -26.42 -24.78 -4.21
CA ILE A 202 -26.14 -25.55 -5.43
C ILE A 202 -25.48 -24.72 -6.53
N PHE A 203 -25.78 -23.43 -6.64
CA PHE A 203 -25.18 -22.56 -7.65
C PHE A 203 -23.72 -22.16 -7.33
N GLN A 204 -23.28 -22.27 -6.07
CA GLN A 204 -21.86 -22.08 -5.74
C GLN A 204 -21.06 -23.37 -5.98
N MET A 205 -21.70 -24.52 -5.71
CA MET A 205 -21.07 -25.82 -5.97
C MET A 205 -21.01 -26.15 -7.47
N TYR A 206 -22.04 -25.82 -8.24
CA TYR A 206 -22.13 -26.06 -9.69
C TYR A 206 -22.32 -24.73 -10.44
N PRO A 207 -21.29 -23.86 -10.48
CA PRO A 207 -21.42 -22.52 -11.02
C PRO A 207 -21.62 -22.49 -12.53
N ASP A 208 -20.96 -23.37 -13.31
CA ASP A 208 -21.09 -23.40 -14.76
C ASP A 208 -22.51 -23.83 -15.19
N LEU A 209 -23.17 -24.68 -14.39
CA LEU A 209 -24.55 -25.14 -14.60
C LEU A 209 -25.59 -24.05 -14.29
N PHE A 210 -25.41 -23.31 -13.19
CA PHE A 210 -26.45 -22.38 -12.69
C PHE A 210 -26.20 -20.90 -13.02
N PHE A 211 -25.02 -20.50 -13.50
CA PHE A 211 -24.75 -19.13 -13.94
C PHE A 211 -24.61 -19.01 -15.46
N SER A 212 -25.46 -18.17 -16.06
CA SER A 212 -25.52 -17.87 -17.49
C SER A 212 -24.31 -17.11 -18.08
N GLY A 213 -23.25 -16.91 -17.28
CA GLY A 213 -22.05 -16.15 -17.67
C GLY A 213 -20.91 -16.96 -18.29
N GLN A 214 -20.90 -18.29 -18.17
CA GLN A 214 -19.77 -19.12 -18.60
C GLN A 214 -20.02 -19.82 -19.94
N LYS A 215 -19.07 -19.67 -20.87
CA LYS A 215 -19.16 -20.13 -22.27
C LYS A 215 -18.55 -21.52 -22.51
N ASN A 216 -18.19 -22.27 -21.47
CA ASN A 216 -17.52 -23.56 -21.65
C ASN A 216 -18.51 -24.73 -21.56
N GLN A 217 -18.95 -25.19 -22.73
CA GLN A 217 -19.91 -26.28 -22.87
C GLN A 217 -19.44 -27.59 -22.20
N GLU A 218 -18.13 -27.90 -22.22
CA GLU A 218 -17.59 -29.13 -21.63
C GLU A 218 -17.71 -29.11 -20.09
N LEU A 219 -17.56 -27.93 -19.47
CA LEU A 219 -17.73 -27.78 -18.02
C LEU A 219 -19.19 -27.90 -17.61
N ILE A 220 -20.11 -27.34 -18.40
CA ILE A 220 -21.55 -27.48 -18.19
C ILE A 220 -21.94 -28.97 -18.23
N GLU A 221 -21.51 -29.71 -19.25
CA GLU A 221 -21.80 -31.15 -19.37
C GLU A 221 -21.23 -31.94 -18.18
N TYR A 222 -20.02 -31.61 -17.72
CA TYR A 222 -19.42 -32.23 -16.54
C TYR A 222 -20.22 -31.96 -15.26
N GLU A 223 -20.69 -30.71 -15.06
CA GLU A 223 -21.51 -30.34 -13.91
C GLU A 223 -22.92 -30.94 -13.96
N VAL A 224 -23.53 -31.06 -15.15
CA VAL A 224 -24.83 -31.73 -15.34
C VAL A 224 -24.75 -33.18 -14.86
N GLU A 225 -23.72 -33.91 -15.29
CA GLU A 225 -23.56 -35.32 -14.91
C GLU A 225 -23.24 -35.47 -13.41
N ALA A 226 -22.38 -34.60 -12.86
CA ALA A 226 -22.10 -34.57 -11.43
C ALA A 226 -23.34 -34.25 -10.59
N PHE A 227 -24.15 -33.27 -11.03
CA PHE A 227 -25.37 -32.87 -10.35
C PHE A 227 -26.40 -34.01 -10.37
N LYS A 228 -26.56 -34.73 -11.49
CA LYS A 228 -27.42 -35.92 -11.54
C LYS A 228 -26.96 -37.03 -10.61
N GLU A 229 -25.65 -37.30 -10.56
CA GLU A 229 -25.08 -38.34 -9.71
C GLU A 229 -25.44 -38.13 -8.22
N ASP A 230 -25.44 -36.86 -7.80
CA ASP A 230 -25.74 -36.48 -6.42
C ASP A 230 -27.24 -36.22 -6.16
N PHE A 231 -27.96 -35.70 -7.15
CA PHE A 231 -29.27 -35.08 -6.94
C PHE A 231 -30.38 -35.57 -7.89
N SER A 232 -30.26 -36.74 -8.52
CA SER A 232 -31.29 -37.29 -9.44
C SER A 232 -32.72 -37.26 -8.86
N GLU A 233 -32.90 -37.68 -7.60
CA GLU A 233 -34.21 -37.67 -6.93
C GLU A 233 -34.73 -36.23 -6.72
N LEU A 234 -33.84 -35.27 -6.49
CA LEU A 234 -34.21 -33.86 -6.34
C LEU A 234 -34.60 -33.25 -7.69
N ILE A 235 -33.88 -33.60 -8.77
CA ILE A 235 -34.21 -33.18 -10.13
C ILE A 235 -35.64 -33.60 -10.48
N GLU A 236 -35.97 -34.88 -10.29
CA GLU A 236 -37.31 -35.40 -10.59
C GLU A 236 -38.41 -34.66 -9.83
N LEU A 237 -38.20 -34.40 -8.53
CA LEU A 237 -39.18 -33.68 -7.70
C LEU A 237 -39.31 -32.20 -8.06
N VAL A 238 -38.22 -31.55 -8.46
CA VAL A 238 -38.25 -30.14 -8.91
C VAL A 238 -38.97 -30.03 -10.25
N LEU A 239 -38.71 -30.94 -11.20
CA LEU A 239 -39.45 -30.99 -12.46
C LEU A 239 -40.94 -31.22 -12.22
N GLU A 240 -41.31 -32.19 -11.37
CA GLU A 240 -42.70 -32.46 -11.02
C GLU A 240 -43.38 -31.21 -10.41
N GLU A 241 -42.68 -30.48 -9.54
CA GLU A 241 -43.20 -29.26 -8.92
C GLU A 241 -43.43 -28.15 -9.95
N VAL A 242 -42.49 -27.94 -10.87
CA VAL A 242 -42.59 -26.94 -11.95
C VAL A 242 -43.73 -27.28 -12.90
N GLU A 243 -43.79 -28.53 -13.35
CA GLU A 243 -44.85 -29.05 -14.23
C GLU A 243 -46.24 -28.85 -13.63
N ASN A 244 -46.42 -29.22 -12.36
CA ASN A 244 -47.72 -29.13 -11.69
C ASN A 244 -48.12 -27.68 -11.38
N THR A 245 -47.17 -26.86 -10.93
CA THR A 245 -47.43 -25.46 -10.57
C THR A 245 -47.80 -24.64 -11.79
N LEU A 246 -47.07 -24.82 -12.89
CA LEU A 246 -47.24 -24.06 -14.13
C LEU A 246 -48.16 -24.75 -15.15
N LYS A 247 -48.63 -25.98 -14.85
CA LYS A 247 -49.48 -26.81 -15.71
C LYS A 247 -48.85 -27.08 -17.08
N LEU A 248 -47.58 -27.46 -17.07
CA LEU A 248 -46.80 -27.74 -18.26
C LEU A 248 -46.88 -29.22 -18.65
N GLU A 249 -46.53 -29.51 -19.90
CA GLU A 249 -46.21 -30.87 -20.32
C GLU A 249 -44.94 -31.35 -19.62
N LYS A 250 -44.76 -32.68 -19.59
CA LYS A 250 -43.60 -33.32 -18.95
C LYS A 250 -42.28 -32.77 -19.50
N LEU A 251 -41.47 -32.24 -18.59
CA LEU A 251 -40.15 -31.68 -18.84
C LEU A 251 -39.08 -32.77 -18.78
N ASP A 252 -38.01 -32.54 -19.51
CA ASP A 252 -36.81 -33.38 -19.50
C ASP A 252 -35.61 -32.53 -19.09
N PHE A 253 -34.90 -32.94 -18.04
CA PHE A 253 -33.81 -32.13 -17.48
C PHE A 253 -32.73 -31.84 -18.52
N ASP A 254 -32.34 -32.81 -19.33
CA ASP A 254 -31.24 -32.67 -20.29
C ASP A 254 -31.60 -31.81 -21.48
N ARG A 255 -32.79 -32.04 -22.03
CA ARG A 255 -33.26 -31.31 -23.21
C ARG A 255 -33.71 -29.89 -22.88
N ASP A 256 -34.38 -29.71 -21.74
CA ASP A 256 -35.11 -28.48 -21.44
C ASP A 256 -34.37 -27.56 -20.46
N ILE A 257 -33.11 -27.85 -20.09
CA ILE A 257 -32.33 -27.11 -19.09
C ILE A 257 -32.28 -25.59 -19.34
N ASN A 258 -32.08 -25.19 -20.59
CA ASN A 258 -32.00 -23.80 -21.03
C ASN A 258 -33.32 -23.30 -21.65
N LYS A 259 -34.39 -24.09 -21.58
CA LYS A 259 -35.68 -23.70 -22.12
C LYS A 259 -36.26 -22.62 -21.23
N GLU A 260 -36.69 -21.51 -21.82
CA GLU A 260 -37.47 -20.49 -21.12
C GLU A 260 -38.83 -21.08 -20.70
N ILE A 261 -39.10 -21.08 -19.40
CA ILE A 261 -40.28 -21.74 -18.82
C ILE A 261 -41.32 -20.71 -18.36
N LEU A 262 -40.87 -19.60 -17.80
CA LEU A 262 -41.73 -18.65 -17.09
C LEU A 262 -41.25 -17.23 -17.31
N SER A 263 -42.12 -16.33 -17.75
CA SER A 263 -41.78 -14.90 -17.83
C SER A 263 -41.63 -14.30 -16.43
N CYS A 264 -40.71 -13.35 -16.25
CA CYS A 264 -40.51 -12.71 -14.95
C CYS A 264 -41.77 -11.96 -14.48
N ASP A 265 -42.50 -11.32 -15.40
CA ASP A 265 -43.78 -10.68 -15.11
C ASP A 265 -44.81 -11.66 -14.55
N GLU A 266 -44.93 -12.84 -15.14
CA GLU A 266 -45.86 -13.87 -14.69
C GLU A 266 -45.44 -14.46 -13.34
N ALA A 267 -44.13 -14.69 -13.17
CA ALA A 267 -43.55 -15.16 -11.93
C ALA A 267 -43.83 -14.20 -10.76
N LEU A 268 -43.64 -12.90 -10.98
CA LEU A 268 -43.89 -11.85 -9.99
C LEU A 268 -45.38 -11.68 -9.71
N LYS A 269 -46.22 -11.62 -10.76
CA LYS A 269 -47.67 -11.43 -10.63
C LYS A 269 -48.35 -12.53 -9.81
N ASN A 270 -47.93 -13.78 -9.99
CA ASN A 270 -48.47 -14.92 -9.25
C ASN A 270 -47.65 -15.27 -8.00
N ASN A 271 -46.55 -14.55 -7.76
CA ASN A 271 -45.55 -14.81 -6.73
C ASN A 271 -45.13 -16.29 -6.64
N TYR A 272 -44.88 -16.91 -7.79
CA TYR A 272 -44.42 -18.30 -7.84
C TYR A 272 -43.09 -18.42 -7.10
N TRP A 273 -42.99 -19.34 -6.13
CA TRP A 273 -41.77 -19.59 -5.36
C TRP A 273 -41.09 -18.32 -4.81
N ASP A 274 -41.89 -17.39 -4.27
CA ASP A 274 -41.43 -16.14 -3.64
C ASP A 274 -40.55 -15.24 -4.56
N THR A 275 -40.91 -15.15 -5.84
CA THR A 275 -40.22 -14.32 -6.85
C THR A 275 -40.04 -12.87 -6.40
N GLU A 276 -40.99 -12.28 -5.67
CA GLU A 276 -40.82 -10.92 -5.15
C GLU A 276 -39.54 -10.82 -4.28
N ARG A 277 -39.37 -11.73 -3.32
CA ARG A 277 -38.20 -11.78 -2.45
C ARG A 277 -36.90 -12.08 -3.21
N LEU A 278 -36.95 -12.93 -4.23
CA LEU A 278 -35.80 -13.20 -5.09
C LEU A 278 -35.35 -11.92 -5.83
N LEU A 279 -36.29 -11.25 -6.48
CA LEU A 279 -36.01 -10.01 -7.22
C LEU A 279 -35.56 -8.89 -6.30
N GLU A 280 -36.11 -8.78 -5.08
CA GLU A 280 -35.59 -7.85 -4.05
C GLU A 280 -34.14 -8.16 -3.70
N SER A 281 -33.80 -9.43 -3.45
CA SER A 281 -32.43 -9.85 -3.14
C SER A 281 -31.47 -9.53 -4.28
N LEU A 282 -31.88 -9.75 -5.53
CA LEU A 282 -31.08 -9.39 -6.71
C LEU A 282 -30.94 -7.87 -6.82
N ALA A 283 -32.04 -7.12 -6.69
CA ALA A 283 -32.04 -5.66 -6.71
C ALA A 283 -31.10 -5.06 -5.66
N TYR A 284 -31.05 -5.63 -4.46
CA TYR A 284 -30.10 -5.23 -3.42
C TYR A 284 -28.67 -5.67 -3.73
N GLY A 285 -28.48 -6.90 -4.25
CA GLY A 285 -27.18 -7.42 -4.64
C GLY A 285 -26.48 -6.59 -5.73
N TYR A 286 -27.24 -6.00 -6.65
CA TYR A 286 -26.74 -5.10 -7.69
C TYR A 286 -26.64 -3.64 -7.27
N ASN A 287 -27.08 -3.30 -6.05
CA ASN A 287 -27.00 -1.94 -5.53
C ASN A 287 -26.00 -1.87 -4.38
N GLU A 288 -24.80 -1.40 -4.70
CA GLU A 288 -23.64 -1.39 -3.78
C GLU A 288 -23.91 -0.68 -2.45
N ARG A 289 -24.82 0.30 -2.42
CA ARG A 289 -25.21 0.99 -1.17
C ARG A 289 -26.00 0.09 -0.24
N TYR A 290 -26.94 -0.72 -0.77
CA TYR A 290 -27.71 -1.67 0.05
C TYR A 290 -26.85 -2.84 0.51
N LEU A 291 -26.03 -3.39 -0.40
CA LEU A 291 -25.17 -4.54 -0.11
C LEU A 291 -24.12 -4.22 0.98
N SER A 292 -23.49 -3.05 0.91
CA SER A 292 -22.32 -2.75 1.75
C SER A 292 -22.67 -2.07 3.08
N ASN A 293 -23.76 -1.28 3.11
CA ASN A 293 -24.05 -0.40 4.24
C ASN A 293 -25.33 -0.77 4.98
N GLY A 294 -26.21 -1.58 4.38
CA GLY A 294 -27.55 -1.84 4.91
C GLY A 294 -28.42 -0.58 4.98
N VAL A 295 -29.61 -0.73 5.57
CA VAL A 295 -30.61 0.34 5.68
C VAL A 295 -31.00 0.54 7.14
N ALA A 296 -30.99 1.79 7.58
CA ALA A 296 -31.51 2.19 8.88
C ALA A 296 -32.79 3.02 8.68
N PHE A 297 -33.90 2.59 9.30
CA PHE A 297 -35.15 3.32 9.20
C PHE A 297 -35.19 4.47 10.21
N SER A 298 -35.33 5.70 9.70
CA SER A 298 -35.50 6.86 10.58
C SER A 298 -36.92 6.92 11.13
N LYS A 299 -37.03 7.22 12.44
CA LYS A 299 -38.30 7.52 13.11
C LYS A 299 -38.83 8.93 12.81
N TYR A 300 -37.98 9.82 12.28
CA TYR A 300 -38.30 11.22 11.98
C TYR A 300 -37.97 11.59 10.52
N PRO A 301 -38.72 12.49 9.87
CA PRO A 301 -38.42 12.94 8.51
C PRO A 301 -37.07 13.63 8.47
N ARG A 302 -36.17 13.12 7.60
CA ARG A 302 -34.79 13.55 7.29
C ARG A 302 -34.14 14.58 8.22
N THR A 303 -33.08 14.17 8.90
CA THR A 303 -31.97 15.08 9.17
C THR A 303 -31.19 15.35 7.87
N VAL A 304 -31.04 16.63 7.54
CA VAL A 304 -30.31 17.27 6.41
C VAL A 304 -28.80 16.93 6.36
N ILE A 305 -28.38 15.86 7.04
CA ILE A 305 -26.98 15.53 7.28
C ILE A 305 -26.30 14.97 6.03
N SER A 306 -26.98 14.20 5.17
CA SER A 306 -26.35 13.58 3.99
C SER A 306 -25.81 14.61 3.00
N ASP A 307 -26.64 15.55 2.57
CA ASP A 307 -26.28 16.51 1.51
C ASP A 307 -25.28 17.55 2.04
N PHE A 308 -25.40 17.92 3.31
CA PHE A 308 -24.44 18.79 3.99
C PHE A 308 -23.09 18.09 4.17
N ALA A 309 -23.09 16.83 4.62
CA ALA A 309 -21.87 16.05 4.81
C ALA A 309 -21.15 15.80 3.49
N GLU A 310 -21.85 15.39 2.44
CA GLU A 310 -21.26 15.15 1.11
C GLU A 310 -20.61 16.42 0.54
N LYS A 311 -21.29 17.57 0.64
CA LYS A 311 -20.73 18.86 0.23
C LYS A 311 -19.52 19.25 1.08
N LYS A 312 -19.56 19.03 2.39
CA LYS A 312 -18.45 19.33 3.30
C LYS A 312 -17.24 18.42 3.07
N PHE A 313 -17.45 17.13 2.86
CA PHE A 313 -16.37 16.21 2.53
C PHE A 313 -15.72 16.52 1.20
N LYS A 314 -16.52 16.88 0.18
CA LYS A 314 -15.96 17.35 -1.09
C LYS A 314 -15.11 18.62 -0.92
N GLN A 315 -15.56 19.58 -0.12
CA GLN A 315 -14.76 20.78 0.20
C GLN A 315 -13.45 20.42 0.90
N LEU A 316 -13.49 19.54 1.91
CA LEU A 316 -12.30 19.07 2.62
C LEU A 316 -11.34 18.34 1.68
N ASP A 317 -11.84 17.53 0.76
CA ASP A 317 -11.02 16.82 -0.23
C ASP A 317 -10.38 17.79 -1.24
N GLU A 318 -11.11 18.81 -1.68
CA GLU A 318 -10.58 19.88 -2.54
C GLU A 318 -9.54 20.76 -1.83
N GLU A 319 -9.65 20.92 -0.51
CA GLU A 319 -8.76 21.76 0.30
C GLU A 319 -7.57 21.01 0.89
N PHE A 320 -7.70 19.74 1.24
CA PHE A 320 -6.71 18.98 2.01
C PHE A 320 -6.46 17.56 1.48
N GLY A 321 -7.42 16.99 0.76
CA GLY A 321 -7.35 15.61 0.28
C GLY A 321 -6.76 15.46 -1.12
N PHE A 322 -7.15 14.38 -1.78
CA PHE A 322 -6.76 14.02 -3.12
C PHE A 322 -7.19 15.04 -4.16
N LEU A 323 -8.43 15.56 -4.07
CA LEU A 323 -8.91 16.55 -5.03
C LEU A 323 -8.03 17.82 -5.01
N SER A 324 -7.41 18.12 -3.87
CA SER A 324 -6.48 19.24 -3.74
C SER A 324 -5.19 19.07 -4.56
N ILE A 325 -4.77 17.83 -4.86
CA ILE A 325 -3.62 17.52 -5.71
C ILE A 325 -4.02 17.10 -7.15
N MET A 326 -5.28 16.70 -7.37
CA MET A 326 -5.82 16.27 -8.67
C MET A 326 -6.26 17.41 -9.61
N LYS A 327 -6.29 18.67 -9.16
CA LYS A 327 -6.54 19.81 -10.06
C LYS A 327 -5.38 19.97 -11.07
N ASN A 328 -5.46 19.24 -12.18
CA ASN A 328 -4.70 19.18 -13.43
C ASN A 328 -3.37 19.96 -13.59
N ASN A 329 -2.35 19.22 -14.05
CA ASN A 329 -1.36 19.59 -15.08
C ASN A 329 -0.52 20.86 -14.86
N GLY A 330 0.53 20.75 -14.05
CA GLY A 330 1.67 21.69 -14.06
C GLY A 330 1.49 22.99 -13.27
N GLU A 331 0.24 23.41 -13.02
CA GLU A 331 -0.06 24.66 -12.29
C GLU A 331 -0.50 24.44 -10.83
N ASN A 332 -0.71 23.19 -10.40
CA ASN A 332 -1.09 22.90 -9.02
C ASN A 332 0.11 23.05 -8.07
N ILE A 333 0.10 24.13 -7.28
CA ILE A 333 1.14 24.46 -6.31
C ILE A 333 1.43 23.30 -5.35
N LYS A 334 0.41 22.56 -4.90
CA LYS A 334 0.62 21.43 -3.97
C LYS A 334 1.34 20.27 -4.64
N PHE A 335 0.90 19.90 -5.84
CA PHE A 335 1.56 18.84 -6.61
C PHE A 335 3.01 19.22 -6.91
N LYS A 336 3.27 20.49 -7.28
CA LYS A 336 4.61 21.02 -7.48
C LYS A 336 5.45 20.92 -6.20
N ASN A 337 4.90 21.32 -5.06
CA ASN A 337 5.60 21.25 -3.77
C ASN A 337 5.96 19.81 -3.39
N ILE A 338 5.08 18.83 -3.65
CA ILE A 338 5.37 17.40 -3.44
C ILE A 338 6.53 16.96 -4.32
N LYS A 339 6.46 17.23 -5.64
CA LYS A 339 7.52 16.86 -6.59
C LYS A 339 8.87 17.52 -6.29
N GLU A 340 8.85 18.79 -5.93
CA GLU A 340 10.05 19.54 -5.54
C GLU A 340 10.64 19.01 -4.23
N SER A 341 9.80 18.69 -3.24
CA SER A 341 10.24 18.08 -1.98
C SER A 341 10.86 16.71 -2.21
N ILE A 342 10.24 15.84 -3.03
CA ILE A 342 10.80 14.53 -3.40
C ILE A 342 12.18 14.68 -4.05
N LYS A 343 12.29 15.58 -5.04
CA LYS A 343 13.55 15.85 -5.74
C LYS A 343 14.65 16.32 -4.77
N ASN A 344 14.31 17.25 -3.88
CA ASN A 344 15.25 17.82 -2.92
C ASN A 344 15.67 16.79 -1.87
N VAL A 345 14.72 16.06 -1.27
CA VAL A 345 15.01 14.98 -0.31
C VAL A 345 15.94 13.94 -0.91
N LYS A 346 15.66 13.51 -2.14
CA LYS A 346 16.49 12.53 -2.86
C LYS A 346 17.93 13.03 -3.05
N LYS A 347 18.10 14.27 -3.51
CA LYS A 347 19.42 14.88 -3.68
C LYS A 347 20.16 14.96 -2.34
N TYR A 348 19.52 15.49 -1.32
CA TYR A 348 20.14 15.70 -0.01
C TYR A 348 20.48 14.37 0.68
N TYR A 349 19.63 13.36 0.53
CA TYR A 349 19.90 12.02 1.03
C TYR A 349 21.18 11.42 0.42
N GLN A 350 21.37 11.56 -0.90
CA GLN A 350 22.59 11.11 -1.57
C GLN A 350 23.83 11.86 -1.07
N GLU A 351 23.72 13.18 -0.89
CA GLU A 351 24.82 14.01 -0.35
C GLU A 351 25.17 13.61 1.10
N LEU A 352 24.19 13.25 1.92
CA LEU A 352 24.39 12.76 3.29
C LEU A 352 25.02 11.37 3.34
N ILE A 353 24.59 10.43 2.50
CA ILE A 353 25.25 9.12 2.38
C ILE A 353 26.72 9.30 2.03
N ALA A 354 27.00 10.13 1.02
CA ALA A 354 28.34 10.39 0.55
C ALA A 354 29.22 11.02 1.65
N TYR A 355 28.67 12.00 2.38
CA TYR A 355 29.35 12.64 3.50
C TYR A 355 29.63 11.67 4.65
N ASP A 356 28.61 10.93 5.11
CA ASP A 356 28.76 9.94 6.19
C ASP A 356 29.79 8.87 5.82
N ARG A 357 29.79 8.42 4.56
CA ARG A 357 30.80 7.45 4.10
C ARG A 357 32.20 8.04 4.03
N THR A 358 32.33 9.31 3.66
CA THR A 358 33.63 10.01 3.67
C THR A 358 34.20 10.06 5.09
N ILE A 359 33.37 10.38 6.07
CA ILE A 359 33.77 10.38 7.49
C ILE A 359 34.25 8.99 7.93
N GLU A 360 33.54 7.93 7.53
CA GLU A 360 33.94 6.54 7.83
C GLU A 360 35.29 6.17 7.20
N VAL A 361 35.48 6.48 5.90
CA VAL A 361 36.74 6.18 5.20
C VAL A 361 37.91 6.95 5.84
N ILE A 362 37.71 8.21 6.26
CA ILE A 362 38.74 8.97 6.99
C ILE A 362 39.05 8.34 8.34
N ALA A 363 38.02 7.98 9.11
CA ALA A 363 38.19 7.36 10.42
C ALA A 363 38.98 6.05 10.33
N ASP A 364 38.64 5.21 9.34
CA ASP A 364 39.27 3.91 9.14
C ASP A 364 40.70 4.06 8.56
N ALA A 365 40.91 4.95 7.58
CA ALA A 365 42.22 5.16 6.96
C ALA A 365 43.26 5.77 7.91
N LEU A 366 42.84 6.64 8.84
CA LEU A 366 43.71 7.27 9.82
C LEU A 366 43.77 6.52 11.15
N GLU A 367 42.99 5.45 11.32
CA GLU A 367 42.87 4.71 12.58
C GLU A 367 42.41 5.61 13.75
N ILE A 368 41.44 6.50 13.49
CA ILE A 368 40.82 7.40 14.47
C ILE A 368 39.31 7.09 14.52
N PRO A 369 38.88 6.04 15.24
CA PRO A 369 37.47 5.60 15.24
C PRO A 369 36.51 6.70 15.73
N ASP A 370 36.92 7.49 16.71
CA ASP A 370 36.12 8.58 17.28
C ASP A 370 35.80 9.68 16.25
N TYR A 371 36.51 9.74 15.13
CA TYR A 371 36.22 10.66 14.03
C TYR A 371 34.83 10.44 13.42
N LYS A 372 34.24 9.25 13.61
CA LYS A 372 32.86 8.92 13.21
C LYS A 372 31.80 9.77 13.90
N VAL A 373 32.14 10.49 14.98
CA VAL A 373 31.25 11.47 15.61
C VAL A 373 30.72 12.51 14.62
N PHE A 374 31.48 12.84 13.57
CA PHE A 374 31.12 13.88 12.60
C PHE A 374 30.05 13.48 11.56
N LYS A 375 29.54 12.25 11.60
CA LYS A 375 28.41 11.80 10.78
C LYS A 375 27.14 12.59 11.12
N LEU A 376 26.23 12.71 10.15
CA LEU A 376 24.96 13.44 10.30
C LEU A 376 23.71 12.58 10.19
N GLY A 377 23.86 11.28 9.94
CA GLY A 377 22.76 10.33 10.04
C GLY A 377 21.90 10.31 8.79
N ALA A 378 22.46 9.91 7.65
CA ALA A 378 21.65 9.57 6.47
C ALA A 378 20.54 8.55 6.79
N GLU A 379 20.77 7.69 7.79
CA GLU A 379 19.81 6.74 8.33
C GLU A 379 18.53 7.39 8.86
N ASP A 380 18.60 8.56 9.50
CA ASP A 380 17.42 9.27 10.00
C ASP A 380 16.49 9.70 8.86
N ILE A 381 17.09 10.18 7.76
CA ILE A 381 16.37 10.54 6.53
C ILE A 381 15.69 9.31 5.91
N TYR A 382 16.40 8.17 5.89
CA TYR A 382 15.88 6.92 5.35
C TYR A 382 14.73 6.34 6.21
N ASN A 383 14.85 6.41 7.53
CA ASN A 383 13.79 5.98 8.45
C ASN A 383 12.54 6.85 8.32
N ALA A 384 12.71 8.17 8.21
CA ALA A 384 11.59 9.08 7.96
C ALA A 384 10.95 8.84 6.58
N TYR A 385 11.75 8.55 5.55
CA TYR A 385 11.26 8.12 4.23
C TYR A 385 10.36 6.89 4.33
N LYS A 386 10.82 5.83 5.03
CA LYS A 386 10.03 4.61 5.23
C LYS A 386 8.69 4.88 5.88
N ALA A 387 8.67 5.66 6.96
CA ALA A 387 7.41 6.01 7.64
C ALA A 387 6.41 6.73 6.73
N ILE A 388 6.89 7.61 5.84
CA ILE A 388 6.04 8.27 4.84
C ILE A 388 5.55 7.26 3.79
N LYS A 389 6.42 6.34 3.32
CA LYS A 389 6.06 5.28 2.36
C LYS A 389 4.98 4.35 2.93
N ASP A 390 5.12 3.93 4.18
CA ASP A 390 4.12 3.10 4.89
C ASP A 390 2.77 3.83 5.02
N SER A 391 2.82 5.15 5.24
CA SER A 391 1.63 5.99 5.30
C SER A 391 0.95 6.11 3.94
N ILE A 392 1.72 6.21 2.84
CA ILE A 392 1.20 6.18 1.46
C ILE A 392 0.50 4.83 1.19
N SER A 393 1.10 3.70 1.58
CA SER A 393 0.46 2.38 1.44
C SER A 393 -0.85 2.27 2.23
N SER A 394 -0.89 2.78 3.47
CA SER A 394 -2.13 2.85 4.26
C SER A 394 -3.22 3.67 3.56
N ILE A 395 -2.85 4.76 2.88
CA ILE A 395 -3.77 5.55 2.09
C ILE A 395 -4.31 4.74 0.91
N GLU A 396 -3.45 4.01 0.17
CA GLU A 396 -3.87 3.18 -0.96
C GLU A 396 -4.91 2.13 -0.55
N GLU A 397 -4.67 1.46 0.58
CA GLU A 397 -5.62 0.50 1.15
C GLU A 397 -6.96 1.18 1.48
N THR A 398 -6.91 2.32 2.16
CA THR A 398 -8.13 3.06 2.53
C THR A 398 -8.89 3.59 1.30
N VAL A 399 -8.19 3.96 0.22
CA VAL A 399 -8.80 4.32 -1.07
C VAL A 399 -9.49 3.11 -1.69
N LYS A 400 -8.83 1.94 -1.73
CA LYS A 400 -9.42 0.69 -2.25
C LYS A 400 -10.67 0.27 -1.46
N LEU A 401 -10.68 0.47 -0.15
CA LEU A 401 -11.85 0.21 0.69
C LEU A 401 -13.06 1.07 0.34
N THR A 402 -12.89 2.20 -0.35
CA THR A 402 -14.01 3.03 -0.84
C THR A 402 -14.48 2.70 -2.25
N TYR A 403 -13.96 1.61 -2.86
CA TYR A 403 -14.27 1.24 -4.25
C TYR A 403 -15.77 1.06 -4.48
N TYR A 404 -16.45 0.33 -3.60
CA TYR A 404 -17.90 0.08 -3.67
C TYR A 404 -18.75 1.35 -3.57
N ALA A 405 -18.20 2.45 -3.04
CA ALA A 405 -18.94 3.70 -2.91
C ALA A 405 -18.79 4.57 -4.16
N ASN A 406 -17.62 4.52 -4.82
CA ASN A 406 -17.33 5.30 -6.01
C ASN A 406 -16.14 4.75 -6.82
N PRO A 407 -16.34 3.72 -7.67
CA PRO A 407 -15.25 3.05 -8.40
C PRO A 407 -14.40 3.99 -9.26
N SER A 408 -15.05 4.97 -9.90
CA SER A 408 -14.38 5.95 -10.76
C SER A 408 -13.43 6.86 -9.97
N GLN A 409 -13.86 7.35 -8.81
CA GLN A 409 -13.02 8.18 -7.95
C GLN A 409 -11.86 7.40 -7.34
N VAL A 410 -12.07 6.13 -7.00
CA VAL A 410 -10.99 5.26 -6.49
C VAL A 410 -9.86 5.14 -7.51
N LYS A 411 -10.20 4.85 -8.77
CA LYS A 411 -9.19 4.78 -9.84
C LYS A 411 -8.42 6.09 -9.97
N THR A 412 -9.12 7.22 -10.05
CA THR A 412 -8.47 8.54 -10.20
C THR A 412 -7.58 8.89 -8.99
N ARG A 413 -8.00 8.56 -7.76
CA ARG A 413 -7.21 8.81 -6.55
C ARG A 413 -5.94 7.95 -6.49
N LEU A 414 -6.02 6.69 -6.87
CA LEU A 414 -4.85 5.81 -6.96
C LEU A 414 -3.86 6.31 -8.02
N GLU A 415 -4.36 6.67 -9.21
CA GLU A 415 -3.53 7.26 -10.27
C GLU A 415 -2.87 8.58 -9.82
N ALA A 416 -3.59 9.41 -9.06
CA ALA A 416 -3.04 10.66 -8.52
C ALA A 416 -1.95 10.42 -7.48
N LEU A 417 -2.11 9.43 -6.60
CA LEU A 417 -1.12 9.06 -5.61
C LEU A 417 0.16 8.55 -6.27
N GLU A 418 0.00 7.59 -7.20
CA GLU A 418 1.09 7.03 -7.99
C GLU A 418 1.82 8.14 -8.74
N THR A 419 1.09 9.03 -9.41
CA THR A 419 1.67 10.14 -10.16
C THR A 419 2.42 11.13 -9.27
N ALA A 420 1.86 11.49 -8.10
CA ALA A 420 2.48 12.43 -7.18
C ALA A 420 3.79 11.87 -6.59
N PHE A 421 3.78 10.60 -6.18
CA PHE A 421 4.88 9.98 -5.44
C PHE A 421 5.78 9.04 -6.27
N LYS A 422 5.56 8.93 -7.58
CA LYS A 422 6.31 8.05 -8.52
C LYS A 422 7.83 8.00 -8.29
N ASP A 423 8.44 9.16 -8.03
CA ASP A 423 9.90 9.31 -7.93
C ASP A 423 10.42 9.27 -6.48
N PHE A 424 9.53 9.00 -5.52
CA PHE A 424 9.86 8.94 -4.10
C PHE A 424 10.42 7.57 -3.74
N ASP A 425 11.65 7.35 -4.17
CA ASP A 425 12.40 6.13 -3.89
C ASP A 425 13.83 6.44 -3.49
N LEU A 426 14.16 6.09 -2.24
CA LEU A 426 15.47 6.25 -1.62
C LEU A 426 16.17 4.89 -1.41
N GLU A 427 15.58 3.78 -1.86
CA GLU A 427 16.15 2.45 -1.69
C GLU A 427 17.27 2.18 -2.70
N GLY A 428 18.24 1.35 -2.28
CA GLY A 428 19.30 0.85 -3.16
C GLY A 428 20.43 1.84 -3.48
N TYR A 429 20.48 3.01 -2.86
CA TYR A 429 21.62 3.93 -2.99
C TYR A 429 22.84 3.42 -2.22
N LYS A 430 23.95 3.16 -2.94
CA LYS A 430 25.23 2.77 -2.35
C LYS A 430 26.38 3.53 -2.97
N VAL A 431 27.37 3.86 -2.14
CA VAL A 431 28.64 4.41 -2.62
C VAL A 431 29.41 3.29 -3.33
N PRO A 432 29.90 3.49 -4.56
CA PRO A 432 30.64 2.43 -5.25
C PRO A 432 32.00 2.15 -4.58
N GLU A 433 32.39 0.86 -4.52
CA GLU A 433 33.54 0.41 -3.72
C GLU A 433 34.88 0.95 -4.22
N LYS A 434 35.00 1.15 -5.53
CA LYS A 434 36.24 1.57 -6.18
C LYS A 434 36.66 2.94 -5.68
N GLU A 435 35.73 3.88 -5.67
CA GLU A 435 35.91 5.27 -5.27
C GLU A 435 36.25 5.36 -3.78
N GLN A 436 35.66 4.49 -2.95
CA GLN A 436 35.99 4.37 -1.53
C GLN A 436 37.44 3.90 -1.34
N LYS A 437 37.86 2.84 -2.05
CA LYS A 437 39.22 2.30 -1.99
C LYS A 437 40.25 3.30 -2.51
N GLU A 438 39.93 4.03 -3.56
CA GLU A 438 40.78 5.11 -4.08
C GLU A 438 41.00 6.21 -3.04
N LEU A 439 39.92 6.68 -2.39
CA LEU A 439 40.03 7.66 -1.32
C LEU A 439 40.83 7.11 -0.13
N GLU A 440 40.57 5.88 0.30
CA GLU A 440 41.28 5.22 1.38
C GLU A 440 42.80 5.14 1.10
N MET A 441 43.19 4.77 -0.12
CA MET A 441 44.59 4.72 -0.54
C MET A 441 45.26 6.09 -0.51
N GLU A 442 44.57 7.14 -0.97
CA GLU A 442 45.12 8.51 -0.93
C GLU A 442 45.29 9.04 0.50
N LEU A 443 44.35 8.70 1.40
CA LEU A 443 44.42 9.07 2.81
C LEU A 443 45.56 8.34 3.53
N LYS A 444 45.74 7.04 3.28
CA LYS A 444 46.86 6.24 3.79
C LYS A 444 48.21 6.65 3.21
N ALA A 445 48.22 7.21 1.99
CA ALA A 445 49.42 7.76 1.36
C ALA A 445 49.75 9.16 1.88
N ASP A 446 49.93 9.30 3.20
CA ASP A 446 50.27 10.56 3.87
C ASP A 446 49.24 11.68 3.55
N LEU A 447 47.93 11.40 3.61
CA LEU A 447 46.88 12.39 3.34
C LEU A 447 47.05 13.11 1.99
N LYS A 448 47.47 12.39 0.93
CA LYS A 448 47.80 12.98 -0.38
C LYS A 448 46.67 13.83 -0.95
N THR A 449 45.42 13.49 -0.67
CA THR A 449 44.23 14.25 -1.09
C THR A 449 44.23 15.71 -0.62
N PHE A 450 45.00 16.05 0.41
CA PHE A 450 45.11 17.40 0.96
C PHE A 450 46.41 18.13 0.57
N LYS A 451 47.22 17.57 -0.35
CA LYS A 451 48.54 18.12 -0.73
C LYS A 451 48.47 19.49 -1.43
N ASP A 452 47.43 19.74 -2.24
CA ASP A 452 47.29 20.94 -3.07
C ASP A 452 46.25 21.95 -2.55
N TYR A 453 45.79 21.78 -1.31
CA TYR A 453 44.70 22.58 -0.72
C TYR A 453 45.04 24.08 -0.56
N GLY A 454 46.32 24.46 -0.71
CA GLY A 454 46.83 25.82 -0.53
C GLY A 454 47.09 26.65 -1.81
N SER A 455 46.98 26.11 -3.03
CA SER A 455 47.40 26.83 -4.25
C SER A 455 46.30 27.19 -5.25
N VAL A 456 45.13 26.55 -5.21
CA VAL A 456 44.00 26.90 -6.08
C VAL A 456 42.69 26.70 -5.34
N ALA A 457 41.89 27.77 -5.21
CA ALA A 457 40.50 27.69 -4.79
C ALA A 457 39.69 26.93 -5.88
N GLY A 458 39.69 25.59 -5.84
CA GLY A 458 39.00 24.84 -6.90
C GLY A 458 38.81 23.33 -6.70
N GLU A 459 39.82 22.57 -6.26
CA GLU A 459 39.79 21.10 -6.47
C GLU A 459 39.71 20.25 -5.19
N GLY A 460 40.04 20.78 -4.01
CA GLY A 460 39.69 20.15 -2.72
C GLY A 460 38.18 20.23 -2.38
N LEU A 461 37.38 20.67 -3.35
CA LEU A 461 36.15 21.42 -3.11
C LEU A 461 34.90 20.54 -3.02
N LYS A 462 34.99 19.21 -2.98
CA LYS A 462 33.96 18.33 -2.39
C LYS A 462 34.47 16.88 -2.32
N LEU A 463 35.31 16.56 -1.34
CA LEU A 463 35.84 15.18 -1.12
C LEU A 463 34.75 14.11 -1.16
N PHE A 464 33.62 14.39 -0.49
CA PHE A 464 32.47 13.49 -0.47
C PHE A 464 31.75 13.37 -1.81
N GLN A 465 31.86 14.33 -2.74
CA GLN A 465 31.25 14.18 -4.07
C GLN A 465 31.92 13.10 -4.93
N ARG A 466 33.14 12.68 -4.60
CA ARG A 466 33.75 11.48 -5.21
C ARG A 466 33.03 10.20 -4.79
N LEU A 467 32.31 10.27 -3.67
CA LEU A 467 31.57 9.17 -3.07
C LEU A 467 30.06 9.32 -3.26
N MET A 468 29.61 10.02 -4.31
CA MET A 468 28.18 10.10 -4.61
C MET A 468 27.61 8.69 -4.83
N PRO A 469 26.52 8.31 -4.14
CA PRO A 469 25.96 6.99 -4.28
C PRO A 469 25.26 6.81 -5.62
N VAL A 470 25.38 5.61 -6.17
CA VAL A 470 24.64 5.14 -7.35
C VAL A 470 23.55 4.18 -6.90
N LYS A 471 22.50 4.03 -7.70
CA LYS A 471 21.39 3.12 -7.40
C LYS A 471 21.74 1.72 -7.93
N GLU A 472 21.75 0.71 -7.07
CA GLU A 472 22.03 -0.67 -7.48
C GLU A 472 21.04 -1.16 -8.56
N GLY A 473 21.56 -1.85 -9.59
CA GLY A 473 20.74 -2.45 -10.66
C GLY A 473 20.37 -1.52 -11.81
N VAL A 474 20.86 -0.28 -11.82
CA VAL A 474 20.83 0.60 -13.00
C VAL A 474 22.24 0.56 -13.61
N GLU A 475 22.43 -0.18 -14.70
CA GLU A 475 23.64 -0.05 -15.52
C GLU A 475 23.64 1.38 -16.08
N ASP A 476 24.72 2.13 -15.83
CA ASP A 476 24.94 3.43 -16.47
C ASP A 476 25.08 3.19 -17.98
N ASP A 477 24.15 3.72 -18.78
CA ASP A 477 24.27 3.84 -20.24
C ASP A 477 25.37 4.84 -20.64
#